data_AF-A0A0A9A8H9-F1
#
_entry.id   AF-A0A0A9A8H9-F1
#
_cell.length_a   1.000
_cell.length_b   1.000
_cell.length_c   1.000
_cell.angle_alpha   90.00
_cell.angle_beta   90.00
_cell.angle_gamma   90.00
#
_symmetry.space_group_name_H-M   'P 1'
#
loop_
_entity.id
_entity.type
_entity.pdbx_description
1 polymer ?
#
loop_
_entity_poly.entity_id
_entity_poly.type
_entity_poly.pdbx_seq_one_letter_code
_entity_poly.pdbx_strand_id
1 'polypeptide(L)' 'MEIFSAAAWNIWLQRNGIIFDGKQPDVNRWRISLKHDLVLLGHRMNATLRQQFLSWIESHL' A
#
# COMPACT_ATOMS: atom_id res chain seq x y z
N MET A 1 3.24 12.39 -3.88
CA MET A 1 1.92 12.39 -3.22
C MET A 1 1.27 11.01 -3.22
N GLU A 2 1.16 10.32 -4.37
CA GLU A 2 0.49 9.01 -4.50
C GLU A 2 0.87 7.95 -3.43
N ILE A 3 2.16 7.77 -3.12
CA ILE A 3 2.60 6.79 -2.11
C ILE A 3 2.05 7.13 -0.72
N PHE A 4 2.10 8.41 -0.33
CA PHE A 4 1.55 8.87 0.95
C PHE A 4 0.03 8.78 0.99
N SER A 5 -0.64 9.08 -0.13
CA SER A 5 -2.09 8.92 -0.24
C SER A 5 -2.51 7.45 -0.11
N ALA A 6 -1.80 6.52 -0.76
CA ALA A 6 -2.04 5.08 -0.63
C ALA A 6 -1.77 4.56 0.80
N ALA A 7 -0.71 5.05 1.44
CA ALA A 7 -0.40 4.75 2.83
C ALA A 7 -1.51 5.21 3.79
N ALA A 8 -1.95 6.47 3.66
CA ALA A 8 -3.03 7.04 4.47
C ALA A 8 -4.37 6.34 4.21
N TRP A 9 -4.65 5.98 2.95
CA TRP A 9 -5.83 5.19 2.58
C TRP A 9 -5.86 3.84 3.29
N ASN A 10 -4.74 3.12 3.31
CA ASN A 10 -4.63 1.84 4.01
C ASN A 10 -4.81 1.98 5.53
N ILE A 11 -4.36 3.08 6.14
CA ILE A 11 -4.62 3.38 7.56
C ILE A 11 -6.12 3.58 7.79
N TRP A 12 -6.77 4.36 6.93
CA TRP A 12 -8.21 4.61 7.00
C TRP A 12 -9.01 3.30 6.85
N LEU A 13 -8.60 2.41 5.94
CA LEU A 13 -9.21 1.10 5.75
C LEU A 13 -9.09 0.22 7.01
N GLN A 14 -7.91 0.18 7.63
CA GLN A 14 -7.71 -0.57 8.89
C GLN A 14 -8.60 -0.05 10.02
N ARG A 15 -8.65 1.27 10.20
CA ARG A 15 -9.52 1.90 11.21
C ARG A 15 -10.99 1.53 10.99
N ASN A 16 -11.45 1.52 9.76
CA ASN A 16 -12.82 1.13 9.43
C ASN A 16 -13.06 -0.37 9.64
N GLY A 17 -12.05 -1.22 9.42
CA GLY A 17 -12.11 -2.65 9.74
C GLY A 17 -12.33 -2.93 11.23
N ILE A 18 -11.89 -2.05 12.13
CA ILE A 18 -12.21 -2.15 13.57
C ILE A 18 -13.73 -1.99 13.78
N ILE A 19 -14.31 -0.96 13.15
CA ILE A 19 -15.71 -0.57 13.35
C ILE A 19 -16.67 -1.56 12.70
N PHE A 20 -16.38 -1.98 11.46
CA PHE A 20 -17.31 -2.77 10.65
C PHE A 20 -17.06 -4.28 10.74
N ASP A 21 -15.81 -4.71 10.95
CA ASP A 21 -15.45 -6.13 10.92
C ASP A 21 -14.92 -6.67 12.26
N GLY A 22 -14.79 -5.82 13.29
CA GLY A 22 -14.16 -6.20 14.56
C GLY A 22 -12.70 -6.63 14.43
N LYS A 23 -12.03 -6.28 13.32
CA LYS A 23 -10.64 -6.66 13.06
C LYS A 23 -9.70 -5.73 13.83
N GLN A 24 -8.71 -6.31 14.50
CA GLN A 24 -7.66 -5.51 15.12
C GLN A 24 -6.72 -4.92 14.05
N PRO A 25 -6.28 -3.67 14.21
CA PRO A 25 -5.23 -3.09 13.38
C PRO A 25 -3.94 -3.87 13.54
N ASP A 26 -3.21 -4.02 12.44
CA ASP A 26 -1.93 -4.72 12.42
C ASP A 26 -1.02 -4.05 11.38
N VAL A 27 0.17 -3.64 11.83
CA VAL A 27 1.13 -2.90 11.01
C VAL A 27 1.68 -3.76 9.87
N ASN A 28 1.86 -5.07 10.07
CA ASN A 28 2.30 -5.98 9.01
C ASN A 28 1.21 -6.14 7.96
N ARG A 29 -0.05 -6.29 8.38
CA ARG A 29 -1.20 -6.35 7.46
C ARG A 29 -1.37 -5.05 6.68
N TRP A 30 -1.13 -3.90 7.33
CA TRP A 30 -1.14 -2.60 6.68
C TRP A 30 -0.05 -2.51 5.61
N ARG A 31 1.17 -2.94 5.95
CA ARG A 31 2.32 -2.97 5.04
C ARG A 31 2.09 -3.87 3.83
N ILE A 32 1.52 -5.06 4.03
CA ILE A 32 1.15 -5.99 2.94
C ILE A 32 0.12 -5.35 2.01
N SER A 33 -0.93 -4.73 2.58
CA SER A 33 -1.99 -4.09 1.79
C SER A 33 -1.47 -2.88 1.01
N LEU A 34 -0.62 -2.06 1.64
CA LEU A 34 0.08 -0.96 0.99
C LEU A 34 0.96 -1.45 -0.15
N LYS A 35 1.78 -2.49 0.07
CA LYS A 35 2.64 -3.08 -0.97
C LYS A 35 1.82 -3.51 -2.19
N HIS A 36 0.70 -4.19 -1.97
CA HIS A 36 -0.23 -4.58 -3.03
C HIS A 36 -0.76 -3.37 -3.82
N ASP A 37 -1.24 -2.33 -3.13
CA ASP A 37 -1.76 -1.12 -3.77
C ASP A 37 -0.68 -0.35 -4.56
N LEU A 38 0.55 -0.32 -4.06
CA LEU A 38 1.67 0.29 -4.79
C LEU A 38 2.06 -0.53 -6.02
N VAL A 39 2.04 -1.87 -5.96
CA VAL A 39 2.24 -2.70 -7.17
C VAL A 39 1.17 -2.38 -8.22
N LEU A 40 -0.09 -2.19 -7.80
CA LEU A 40 -1.17 -1.77 -8.69
C LEU A 40 -0.94 -0.39 -9.30
N LEU A 41 -0.47 0.57 -8.50
CA LEU A 41 -0.08 1.90 -8.98
C LEU A 41 1.04 1.82 -10.05
N GLY A 42 1.97 0.87 -9.89
CA GLY A 42 3.04 0.61 -10.85
C GLY A 42 2.56 0.26 -12.26
N HIS A 43 1.36 -0.32 -12.42
CA HIS A 43 0.78 -0.60 -13.74
C HIS A 43 0.40 0.66 -14.53
N ARG A 44 0.24 1.81 -13.86
CA ARG A 44 -0.06 3.11 -14.50
C ARG A 44 1.21 3.86 -14.95
N MET A 45 2.38 3.33 -14.62
CA MET A 45 3.68 3.94 -14.93
C MET A 45 4.25 3.39 -16.24
N ASN A 46 5.14 4.16 -16.88
CA ASN A 46 5.94 3.64 -18.00
C ASN A 46 6.89 2.51 -17.52
N ALA A 47 7.39 1.71 -18.46
CA ALA A 47 8.17 0.51 -18.15
C ALA A 47 9.43 0.80 -17.31
N THR A 48 10.18 1.85 -17.65
CA THR A 48 11.41 2.23 -16.96
C THR A 48 11.14 2.62 -15.50
N LEU A 49 10.16 3.50 -15.30
CA LEU A 49 9.77 3.96 -13.97
C LEU A 49 9.16 2.83 -13.14
N ARG A 50 8.33 1.98 -13.77
CA ARG A 50 7.72 0.81 -13.12
C ARG A 50 8.77 -0.12 -12.54
N GLN A 51 9.84 -0.41 -13.28
CA GLN A 51 10.87 -1.33 -12.80
C GLN A 51 11.65 -0.76 -11.62
N GLN A 52 12.03 0.51 -11.67
CA GLN A 52 12.66 1.21 -10.55
C GLN A 52 11.73 1.24 -9.32
N PHE A 53 10.45 1.50 -9.56
CA PHE A 53 9.44 1.58 -8.50
C PHE A 53 9.20 0.22 -7.83
N LEU A 54 9.06 -0.87 -8.60
CA LEU A 54 8.93 -2.22 -8.04
C LEU A 54 10.17 -2.64 -7.24
N SER A 55 11.37 -2.32 -7.73
CA SER A 55 12.62 -2.57 -6.99
C SER A 55 12.68 -1.79 -5.67
N TRP A 56 12.16 -0.57 -5.65
CA TRP A 56 12.07 0.23 -4.43
C TRP A 56 11.08 -0.37 -3.42
N ILE A 57 9.91 -0.81 -3.91
CA ILE A 57 8.90 -1.49 -3.07
C ILE A 57 9.52 -2.72 -2.40
N GLU A 58 10.16 -3.62 -3.15
CA GLU A 58 10.74 -4.85 -2.57
C GLU A 58 11.86 -4.58 -1.55
N SER A 59 12.57 -3.45 -1.65
CA SER A 59 13.66 -3.11 -0.71
C SER A 59 13.19 -2.39 0.54
N HIS A 60 12.00 -1.76 0.52
CA HIS A 60 11.51 -0.91 1.63
C HIS A 60 10.19 -1.39 2.25
N LEU A 61 9.45 -2.29 1.58
CA LEU A 61 8.15 -2.84 2.00
C LEU A 61 8.13 -4.37 1.91
#